data_AF-A0A4D4N0A6-F1
#
_entry.id   AF-A0A4D4N0A6-F1
#
_cell.length_a   1.000
_cell.length_b   1.000
_cell.length_c   1.000
_cell.angle_alpha   90.00
_cell.angle_beta   90.00
_cell.angle_gamma   90.00
#
_symmetry.space_group_name_H-M   'P 1'
#
loop_
_entity.id
_entity.type
_entity.pdbx_description
1 polymer ?
#
loop_
_entity_poly.entity_id
_entity_poly.type
_entity_poly.pdbx_seq_one_letter_code
_entity_poly.pdbx_strand_id
1 'polypeptide(L)' 'MSLAALHASGSEAVGRLIEDHPLDALKALVDEVDADEVIVLTDPHYVEEFFHRDWASRARHKVGVPVLKLFSHSKA' A
#
# COMPACT_ATOMS: atom_id res chain seq x y z
N MET A 1 13.99 8.33 3.41
CA MET A 1 13.16 8.00 2.23
C MET A 1 12.87 6.51 2.22
N SER A 2 11.63 6.09 1.95
CA SER A 2 11.19 4.69 2.07
C SER A 2 11.97 3.72 1.18
N LEU A 3 12.23 4.06 -0.09
CA LEU A 3 13.04 3.21 -0.99
C LEU A 3 14.47 3.02 -0.48
N ALA A 4 15.12 4.09 -0.02
CA ALA A 4 16.45 4.00 0.56
C ALA A 4 16.49 3.10 1.80
N ALA A 5 15.44 3.13 2.63
CA ALA A 5 15.33 2.24 3.79
C ALA A 5 15.14 0.77 3.39
N LEU A 6 14.33 0.49 2.35
CA LEU A 6 14.16 -0.86 1.79
C LEU A 6 15.45 -1.39 1.15
N HIS A 7 16.17 -0.55 0.40
CA HIS A 7 17.45 -0.94 -0.18
C HIS A 7 18.50 -1.19 0.90
N ALA A 8 18.54 -0.36 1.94
CA ALA A 8 19.45 -0.55 3.08
C ALA A 8 19.16 -1.83 3.88
N SER A 9 17.93 -2.34 3.85
CA SER A 9 17.58 -3.65 4.41
C SER A 9 17.85 -4.82 3.45
N GLY A 10 18.46 -4.57 2.29
CA GLY A 10 18.78 -5.57 1.28
C GLY A 10 17.61 -5.95 0.36
N SER A 11 16.52 -5.18 0.38
CA SER A 11 15.36 -5.43 -0.49
C SER A 11 15.56 -4.76 -1.85
N GLU A 12 15.19 -5.43 -2.93
CA GLU A 12 15.00 -4.78 -4.23
C GLU A 12 13.67 -4.05 -4.23
N ALA A 13 13.67 -2.75 -4.53
CA ALA A 13 12.47 -1.94 -4.49
C ALA A 13 12.49 -0.81 -5.52
N VAL A 14 11.34 -0.57 -6.15
CA VAL A 14 11.06 0.61 -6.98
C VAL A 14 9.82 1.30 -6.45
N GLY A 15 9.66 2.60 -6.74
CA GLY A 15 8.53 3.37 -6.26
C GLY A 15 8.01 4.33 -7.32
N ARG A 16 6.71 4.58 -7.27
CA ARG A 16 6.01 5.56 -8.10
C ARG A 16 5.03 6.35 -7.24
N LEU A 17 4.81 7.61 -7.58
CA LEU A 17 3.75 8.43 -6.99
C LEU A 17 2.48 8.25 -7.82
N ILE A 18 1.32 8.28 -7.15
CA ILE A 18 0.00 8.15 -7.76
C ILE A 18 -0.87 9.29 -7.24
N GLU A 19 -1.59 9.97 -8.14
CA GLU A 19 -2.38 11.17 -7.80
C GLU A 19 -3.91 10.91 -7.75
N ASP A 20 -4.45 10.00 -8.57
CA ASP A 20 -5.90 9.88 -8.79
C ASP A 20 -6.58 8.77 -7.98
N HIS A 21 -6.74 7.60 -8.60
CA HIS A 21 -7.54 6.48 -8.10
C HIS A 21 -6.61 5.39 -7.57
N PRO A 22 -6.17 5.45 -6.30
CA PRO A 22 -5.15 4.55 -5.79
C PRO A 22 -5.59 3.09 -5.82
N LEU A 23 -6.89 2.77 -5.79
CA LEU A 23 -7.36 1.37 -5.88
C LEU A 23 -7.18 0.82 -7.29
N ASP A 24 -7.47 1.64 -8.31
CA ASP A 24 -7.30 1.26 -9.71
C ASP A 24 -5.81 1.15 -10.03
N ALA A 25 -5.02 2.13 -9.60
CA ALA A 25 -3.57 2.09 -9.75
C ALA A 25 -2.91 0.91 -9.01
N LEU A 26 -3.45 0.55 -7.84
CA LEU A 26 -2.99 -0.61 -7.08
C LEU A 26 -3.38 -1.91 -7.76
N LYS A 27 -4.61 -2.05 -8.26
CA LYS A 27 -5.03 -3.23 -9.04
C LYS A 27 -4.16 -3.40 -10.29
N ALA A 28 -4.00 -2.32 -11.06
CA ALA A 28 -3.15 -2.33 -12.24
C ALA A 28 -1.70 -2.71 -11.89
N LEU A 29 -1.16 -2.22 -10.77
CA LEU A 29 0.18 -2.59 -10.32
C LEU A 29 0.29 -4.08 -9.99
N VAL A 30 -0.68 -4.61 -9.23
CA VAL A 30 -0.71 -6.03 -8.86
C VAL A 30 -0.72 -6.91 -10.10
N ASP A 31 -1.54 -6.55 -11.10
CA ASP A 31 -1.62 -7.28 -12.37
C ASP A 31 -0.35 -7.10 -13.23
N GLU A 32 0.27 -5.92 -13.23
CA GLU A 32 1.48 -5.58 -13.99
C GLU A 32 2.71 -6.37 -13.50
N VAL A 33 2.83 -6.57 -12.18
CA VAL A 33 4.00 -7.21 -11.56
C VAL A 33 3.72 -8.64 -11.10
N ASP A 34 2.50 -9.15 -11.32
CA ASP A 34 2.03 -10.45 -10.84
C ASP A 34 2.26 -10.64 -9.33
N ALA A 35 1.80 -9.66 -8.53
CA ALA A 35 2.08 -9.64 -7.10
C ALA A 35 1.28 -10.69 -6.31
N ASP A 36 1.93 -11.40 -5.39
CA ASP A 36 1.28 -12.38 -4.51
C ASP A 36 0.49 -11.75 -3.33
N GLU A 37 0.87 -10.54 -2.90
CA GLU A 37 0.29 -9.86 -1.74
C GLU A 37 0.42 -8.33 -1.85
N VAL A 38 -0.50 -7.62 -1.22
CA VAL A 38 -0.39 -6.17 -0.98
C VAL A 38 -0.18 -5.87 0.49
N ILE A 39 0.88 -5.11 0.80
CA ILE A 39 1.12 -4.54 2.13
C ILE A 39 0.87 -3.03 2.10
N VAL A 40 -0.07 -2.57 2.93
CA VAL A 40 -0.36 -1.14 3.11
C VAL A 40 0.24 -0.67 4.43
N LEU A 41 1.24 0.21 4.35
CA LEU A 41 1.83 0.89 5.51
C LEU A 41 1.39 2.35 5.55
N THR A 42 0.80 2.76 6.67
CA THR A 42 0.17 4.09 6.78
C THR A 42 -0.01 4.49 8.24
N ASP A 43 -0.01 5.79 8.52
CA ASP A 43 -0.33 6.31 9.84
C ASP A 43 -1.83 6.13 10.14
N PRO A 44 -2.20 5.77 11.38
CA PRO A 44 -3.58 5.47 11.76
C PRO A 44 -4.62 6.53 11.33
N HIS A 45 -4.25 7.81 11.44
CA HIS A 45 -5.14 8.95 11.17
C HIS A 45 -5.40 9.17 9.67
N TYR A 46 -4.42 8.89 8.79
CA TYR A 46 -4.53 9.18 7.35
C TYR A 46 -5.46 8.20 6.62
N VAL A 47 -5.73 7.03 7.18
CA VAL A 47 -6.57 6.03 6.50
C VAL A 47 -8.05 6.33 6.60
N GLU A 48 -8.49 6.92 7.72
CA GLU A 48 -9.90 7.23 7.92
C GLU A 48 -10.29 8.50 7.16
N GLU A 49 -9.42 9.50 7.11
CA GLU A 49 -9.70 10.82 6.52
C GLU A 49 -9.71 10.83 4.98
N PHE A 50 -8.87 10.03 4.30
CA PHE A 50 -8.79 10.06 2.84
C PHE A 50 -9.81 9.14 2.12
N PHE A 51 -10.36 8.11 2.78
CA PHE A 51 -11.12 7.04 2.08
C PHE A 51 -12.36 6.48 2.81
N HIS A 52 -13.02 7.25 3.68
CA HIS A 52 -14.29 6.87 4.32
C HIS A 52 -14.26 5.44 4.93
N ARG A 53 -13.36 5.18 5.88
CA ARG A 53 -13.29 3.96 6.73
C ARG A 53 -13.25 2.55 6.08
N ASP A 54 -13.47 2.40 4.78
CA ASP A 54 -13.78 1.11 4.13
C ASP A 54 -12.73 0.67 3.08
N TRP A 55 -11.62 1.39 2.98
CA TRP A 55 -10.58 1.16 1.97
C TRP A 55 -10.04 -0.27 1.96
N ALA A 56 -9.62 -0.79 3.12
CA ALA A 56 -8.96 -2.09 3.19
C ALA A 56 -9.87 -3.23 2.71
N SER A 57 -11.18 -3.11 2.99
CA SER A 57 -12.20 -4.02 2.49
C SER A 57 -12.31 -3.95 0.98
N ARG A 58 -12.41 -2.73 0.42
CA ARG A 58 -12.49 -2.49 -1.03
C ARG A 58 -11.23 -2.95 -1.77
N ALA A 59 -10.05 -2.73 -1.20
CA ALA A 59 -8.77 -3.18 -1.75
C ALA A 59 -8.74 -4.70 -1.87
N ARG A 60 -9.10 -5.43 -0.81
CA ARG A 60 -9.15 -6.91 -0.84
C ARG A 60 -10.04 -7.44 -1.96
N HIS A 61 -11.23 -6.89 -2.12
CA HIS A 61 -12.14 -7.30 -3.19
C HIS A 61 -11.66 -6.93 -4.58
N LYS A 62 -10.90 -5.83 -4.72
CA LYS A 62 -10.49 -5.30 -6.02
C LYS A 62 -9.19 -5.89 -6.53
N VAL A 63 -8.21 -6.11 -5.66
CA VAL A 63 -6.87 -6.60 -6.03
C VAL A 63 -6.85 -8.10 -6.35
N GLY A 64 -7.69 -8.88 -5.67
CA GLY A 64 -7.77 -10.34 -5.87
C GLY A 64 -6.68 -11.14 -5.15
N VAL A 65 -5.78 -10.46 -4.43
CA VAL A 65 -4.71 -11.05 -3.64
C VAL A 65 -4.84 -10.64 -2.16
N PRO A 66 -4.23 -11.37 -1.22
CA PRO A 66 -4.22 -10.99 0.19
C PRO A 66 -3.78 -9.55 0.42
N VAL A 67 -4.41 -8.87 1.38
CA VAL A 67 -4.07 -7.50 1.77
C VAL A 67 -3.85 -7.39 3.27
N LEU A 68 -2.60 -7.08 3.64
CA LEU A 68 -2.17 -6.81 5.00
C LEU A 68 -2.07 -5.29 5.24
N LYS A 69 -2.71 -4.82 6.31
CA LYS A 69 -2.63 -3.42 6.72
C LYS A 69 -1.76 -3.30 7.97
N LEU A 70 -0.65 -2.59 7.84
CA LEU A 70 0.27 -2.30 8.94
C LEU A 70 0.15 -0.82 9.31
N PHE A 71 0.14 -0.56 10.61
CA PHE A 71 0.14 0.80 11.14
C PHE A 71 1.50 1.10 11.75
N SER A 72 2.12 2.19 11.31
CA SER A 72 3.32 2.71 11.96
C SER A 72 3.02 3.06 13.41
N HIS A 73 3.66 2.36 14.34
CA HIS A 73 3.76 2.77 15.75
C HIS A 73 5.15 3.35 15.98
N SER A 74 5.37 4.59 15.57
CA SER A 74 6.45 5.38 16.16
C SER A 74 5.86 6.24 17.27
N LYS A 75 6.22 5.95 18.52
CA LYS A 75 6.29 7.04 19.50
C LYS A 75 7.47 7.89 19.04
N ALA A 76 7.19 9.14 18.70
CA ALA A 76 8.21 10.17 18.62
C ALA A 76 8.97 10.26 19.96
#